data_AF-A0A9C8K9P1-F1
#
_entry.id   AF-A0A9C8K9P1-F1
#
_cell.length_a   1.000
_cell.length_b   1.000
_cell.length_c   1.000
_cell.angle_alpha   90.00
_cell.angle_beta   90.00
_cell.angle_gamma   90.00
#
_symmetry.space_group_name_H-M   'P 1'
#
loop_
_entity.id
_entity.type
_entity.pdbx_description
1 polymer ?
#
loop_
_entity_poly.entity_id
_entity_poly.type
_entity_poly.pdbx_seq_one_letter_code
_entity_poly.pdbx_strand_id
1 'polypeptide(L)'
;MKHEALFYQSKNETKVSCYLCPHKCVIANGKLGYCGVRKNIDGKLYSMIYGEVSSACADAIEKKPLYHFYPGSYTYSIGSLGCNMRCRHCQNWEIAYSRIDDSDRGTSYVSPEELITLTLENKCKGISWTYNEPTIWMEYAIDGARLAKENGLYTVFVTNGYVELEALDAIGPYLDAYRVDIKGFDSYKTKETSDTEIKVSAELQDSRHCFYRDVANVKSVKPILEATIRAKSKWNMHVEIITNVVPDYNDDTEELHEIARWIVQNLGDMTPWHLSRFYPYLELSHVPPTPVSTLELARKIGVEEGLKFVYTGNVPGHKWENTYCYGCGKMLVERVGFYVKTFEIKNGICTKCESKIPIVGAFG
;
A
#
# COMPACT_ATOMS: atom_id res chain seq x y z
N MET A 1 -8.93 -13.87 -18.07
CA MET A 1 -10.09 -14.80 -18.14
C MET A 1 -11.02 -14.56 -16.95
N LYS A 2 -12.30 -14.97 -16.99
CA LYS A 2 -13.19 -14.90 -15.82
C LYS A 2 -12.88 -16.03 -14.83
N HIS A 3 -12.76 -15.71 -13.55
CA HIS A 3 -12.52 -16.65 -12.44
C HIS A 3 -13.56 -16.43 -11.36
N GLU A 4 -14.12 -17.48 -10.76
CA GLU A 4 -15.11 -17.31 -9.69
C GLU A 4 -14.46 -16.55 -8.51
N ALA A 5 -15.14 -15.50 -8.05
CA ALA A 5 -14.63 -14.61 -7.03
C ALA A 5 -14.74 -15.25 -5.64
N LEU A 6 -13.78 -14.97 -4.77
CA LEU A 6 -13.90 -15.20 -3.34
C LEU A 6 -14.68 -14.05 -2.68
N PHE A 7 -15.04 -14.26 -1.41
CA PHE A 7 -15.69 -13.27 -0.53
C PHE A 7 -16.98 -12.69 -1.10
N TYR A 8 -17.92 -13.55 -1.45
CA TYR A 8 -19.28 -13.12 -1.78
C TYR A 8 -20.33 -14.08 -1.24
N GLN A 9 -21.54 -13.57 -1.07
CA GLN A 9 -22.72 -14.36 -0.76
C GLN A 9 -23.79 -14.08 -1.81
N SER A 10 -24.44 -15.12 -2.30
CA SER A 10 -25.66 -14.97 -3.09
C SER A 10 -26.78 -14.50 -2.16
N LYS A 11 -27.46 -13.41 -2.52
CA LYS A 11 -28.66 -12.93 -1.80
C LYS A 11 -29.92 -13.55 -2.37
N ASN A 12 -29.95 -13.76 -3.68
CA ASN A 12 -30.98 -14.45 -4.44
C ASN A 12 -30.42 -14.75 -5.84
N GLU A 13 -31.22 -15.34 -6.71
CA GLU A 13 -30.82 -15.72 -8.09
C GLU A 13 -30.30 -14.54 -8.95
N THR A 14 -30.52 -13.28 -8.54
CA THR A 14 -30.18 -12.10 -9.36
C THR A 14 -29.19 -11.14 -8.70
N LYS A 15 -28.84 -11.31 -7.41
CA LYS A 15 -28.00 -10.36 -6.66
C LYS A 15 -27.00 -11.07 -5.77
N VAL A 16 -25.79 -10.54 -5.73
CA VAL A 16 -24.70 -10.98 -4.83
C VAL A 16 -24.24 -9.83 -3.95
N SER A 17 -23.78 -10.13 -2.73
CA SER A 17 -23.06 -9.18 -1.87
C SER A 17 -21.58 -9.56 -1.83
N CYS A 18 -20.70 -8.63 -2.19
CA CYS A 18 -19.26 -8.83 -2.15
C CYS A 18 -18.69 -8.28 -0.84
N TYR A 19 -17.85 -9.06 -0.16
CA TYR A 19 -17.21 -8.77 1.12
C TYR A 19 -15.68 -8.74 1.00
N LEU A 20 -15.15 -8.44 -0.19
CA LEU A 20 -13.71 -8.33 -0.40
C LEU A 20 -13.11 -7.07 0.25
N CYS A 21 -13.88 -5.98 0.22
CA CYS A 21 -13.46 -4.68 0.76
C CYS A 21 -14.65 -3.96 1.42
N PRO A 22 -14.40 -2.91 2.21
CA PRO A 22 -15.43 -2.22 3.00
C PRO A 22 -16.54 -1.51 2.20
N HIS A 23 -16.48 -1.51 0.87
CA HIS A 23 -17.62 -1.10 0.04
C HIS A 23 -18.84 -2.01 0.20
N LYS A 24 -18.65 -3.29 0.53
CA LYS A 24 -19.73 -4.28 0.71
C LYS A 24 -20.77 -4.26 -0.42
N CYS A 25 -20.31 -4.17 -1.67
CA CYS A 25 -21.16 -3.92 -2.83
C CYS A 25 -22.28 -4.97 -2.96
N VAL A 26 -23.52 -4.51 -3.20
CA VAL A 26 -24.62 -5.36 -3.67
C VAL A 26 -24.71 -5.23 -5.19
N ILE A 27 -24.42 -6.32 -5.90
CA ILE A 27 -24.21 -6.32 -7.35
C ILE A 27 -25.34 -7.10 -8.02
N ALA A 28 -26.12 -6.42 -8.85
CA ALA A 28 -27.18 -7.04 -9.65
C ALA A 28 -26.62 -7.85 -10.84
N ASN A 29 -27.40 -8.80 -11.36
CA ASN A 29 -26.98 -9.62 -12.49
C ASN A 29 -26.51 -8.78 -13.68
N GLY A 30 -25.41 -9.18 -14.30
CA GLY A 30 -24.75 -8.49 -15.40
C GLY A 30 -24.05 -7.18 -15.01
N LYS A 31 -24.06 -6.76 -13.74
CA LYS A 31 -23.42 -5.52 -13.27
C LYS A 31 -22.06 -5.78 -12.62
N LEU A 32 -21.24 -4.73 -12.58
CA LEU A 32 -19.93 -4.69 -11.95
C LEU A 32 -20.03 -4.06 -10.55
N GLY A 33 -19.18 -4.50 -9.63
CA GLY A 33 -18.92 -3.82 -8.37
C GLY A 33 -18.23 -2.47 -8.56
N TYR A 34 -18.06 -1.72 -7.47
CA TYR A 34 -17.43 -0.39 -7.48
C TYR A 34 -16.03 -0.40 -8.14
N CYS A 35 -15.27 -1.48 -7.93
CA CYS A 35 -13.92 -1.60 -8.48
C CYS A 35 -13.86 -1.67 -10.01
N GLY A 36 -14.98 -1.95 -10.69
CA GLY A 36 -15.06 -2.04 -12.14
C GLY A 36 -14.62 -3.38 -12.74
N VAL A 37 -14.23 -4.36 -11.91
CA VAL A 37 -13.61 -5.62 -12.38
C VAL A 37 -14.19 -6.90 -11.80
N ARG A 38 -15.14 -6.81 -10.85
CA ARG A 38 -15.87 -7.98 -10.32
C ARG A 38 -17.32 -7.94 -10.79
N LYS A 39 -17.77 -8.93 -11.56
CA LYS A 39 -19.07 -8.96 -12.26
C LYS A 39 -19.96 -10.07 -11.72
N ASN A 40 -21.22 -9.76 -11.44
CA ASN A 40 -22.21 -10.79 -11.15
C ASN A 40 -22.73 -11.38 -12.47
N ILE A 41 -22.64 -12.70 -12.61
CA ILE A 41 -23.15 -13.46 -13.74
C ILE A 41 -23.99 -14.60 -13.17
N ASP A 42 -25.30 -14.50 -13.36
CA ASP A 42 -26.32 -15.50 -13.00
C ASP A 42 -26.23 -15.95 -11.52
N GLY A 43 -26.10 -14.96 -10.62
CA GLY A 43 -26.09 -15.18 -9.18
C GLY A 43 -24.73 -15.58 -8.62
N LYS A 44 -23.68 -15.63 -9.44
CA LYS A 44 -22.30 -15.87 -9.04
C LYS A 44 -21.42 -14.66 -9.34
N LEU A 45 -20.52 -14.33 -8.41
CA LEU A 45 -19.56 -13.25 -8.61
C LEU A 45 -18.31 -13.81 -9.29
N TYR A 46 -17.80 -13.10 -10.31
CA TYR A 46 -16.56 -13.43 -11.00
C TYR A 46 -15.58 -12.26 -10.92
N SER A 47 -14.31 -12.56 -10.67
CA SER A 47 -13.20 -11.67 -10.99
C SER A 47 -12.96 -11.74 -12.50
N MET A 48 -13.03 -10.60 -13.17
CA MET A 48 -12.85 -10.52 -14.62
C MET A 48 -11.40 -10.27 -15.03
N ILE A 49 -10.52 -10.10 -14.04
CA ILE A 49 -9.12 -9.74 -14.24
C ILE A 49 -8.15 -10.86 -13.85
N TYR A 50 -8.60 -12.10 -13.62
CA TYR A 50 -7.68 -13.19 -13.24
C TYR A 50 -6.61 -13.40 -14.32
N GLY A 51 -5.34 -13.20 -13.94
CA GLY A 51 -4.19 -13.22 -14.84
C GLY A 51 -4.12 -12.07 -15.84
N GLU A 52 -5.03 -11.09 -15.81
CA GLU A 52 -5.04 -9.95 -16.74
C GLU A 52 -4.07 -8.86 -16.27
N VAL A 53 -2.92 -8.77 -16.94
CA VAL A 53 -1.84 -7.86 -16.59
C VAL A 53 -1.89 -6.63 -17.48
N SER A 54 -1.99 -5.45 -16.88
CA SER A 54 -1.90 -4.17 -17.60
C SER A 54 -0.49 -3.60 -17.61
N SER A 55 0.33 -3.97 -16.63
CA SER A 55 1.68 -3.43 -16.46
C SER A 55 2.54 -4.43 -15.70
N ALA A 56 3.76 -4.68 -16.19
CA ALA A 56 4.76 -5.51 -15.53
C ALA A 56 6.16 -4.92 -15.73
N CYS A 57 6.98 -4.90 -14.67
CA CYS A 57 8.36 -4.43 -14.74
C CYS A 57 9.20 -5.00 -13.59
N ALA A 58 10.48 -5.27 -13.84
CA ALA A 58 11.46 -5.47 -12.79
C ALA A 58 11.83 -4.11 -12.18
N ASP A 59 11.27 -3.79 -11.01
CA ASP A 59 11.51 -2.53 -10.31
C ASP A 59 12.43 -2.78 -9.11
N ALA A 60 13.30 -1.81 -8.79
CA ALA A 60 14.01 -1.81 -7.51
C ALA A 60 13.00 -1.74 -6.35
N ILE A 61 13.25 -2.46 -5.25
CA ILE A 61 12.36 -2.48 -4.08
C ILE A 61 12.21 -1.08 -3.45
N GLU A 62 13.23 -0.22 -3.61
CA GLU A 62 13.23 1.19 -3.24
C GLU A 62 12.13 1.99 -3.93
N LYS A 63 11.70 1.59 -5.13
CA LYS A 63 10.59 2.24 -5.86
C LYS A 63 9.22 1.90 -5.24
N LYS A 64 9.11 0.83 -4.45
CA LYS A 64 7.88 0.45 -3.72
C LYS A 64 7.75 1.16 -2.37
N PRO A 65 8.58 2.17 -2.09
CA PRO A 65 9.18 2.49 -0.78
C PRO A 65 9.16 1.38 0.28
N LEU A 66 10.05 0.40 0.10
CA LEU A 66 10.34 -0.64 1.08
C LEU A 66 11.84 -0.58 1.42
N TYR A 67 12.24 0.43 2.20
CA TYR A 67 13.66 0.73 2.43
C TYR A 67 14.32 -0.19 3.46
N HIS A 68 13.50 -0.91 4.23
CA HIS A 68 13.93 -1.86 5.24
C HIS A 68 13.60 -3.30 4.87
N PHE A 69 13.16 -3.56 3.64
CA PHE A 69 12.82 -4.90 3.16
C PHE A 69 13.58 -5.19 1.87
N TYR A 70 14.53 -6.13 1.95
CA TYR A 70 15.41 -6.55 0.85
C TYR A 70 16.09 -5.39 0.10
N PRO A 71 16.70 -4.40 0.80
CA PRO A 71 17.25 -3.20 0.17
C PRO A 71 18.28 -3.53 -0.92
N GLY A 72 18.22 -2.80 -2.02
CA GLY A 72 19.06 -2.99 -3.21
C GLY A 72 18.59 -4.09 -4.16
N SER A 73 17.56 -4.87 -3.79
CA SER A 73 17.04 -5.93 -4.64
C SER A 73 16.02 -5.42 -5.67
N TYR A 74 15.76 -6.26 -6.66
CA TYR A 74 14.67 -6.07 -7.61
C TYR A 74 13.49 -6.98 -7.27
N THR A 75 12.29 -6.46 -7.51
CA THR A 75 11.01 -7.16 -7.40
C THR A 75 10.27 -7.10 -8.74
N TYR A 76 9.67 -8.22 -9.13
CA TYR A 76 8.82 -8.27 -10.30
C TYR A 76 7.49 -7.61 -9.94
N SER A 77 7.33 -6.37 -10.40
CA SER A 77 6.17 -5.54 -10.12
C SER A 77 5.11 -5.75 -11.17
N ILE A 78 3.88 -6.01 -10.73
CA ILE A 78 2.78 -6.33 -11.62
C ILE A 78 1.48 -5.64 -11.18
N GLY A 79 0.70 -5.19 -12.16
CA GLY A 79 -0.57 -4.51 -11.95
C GLY A 79 -1.62 -4.92 -12.96
N SER A 80 -2.87 -4.62 -12.64
CA SER A 80 -4.06 -4.94 -13.43
C SER A 80 -4.96 -3.72 -13.57
N LEU A 81 -6.22 -3.94 -13.96
CA LEU A 81 -7.23 -2.91 -14.12
C LEU A 81 -8.09 -2.75 -12.87
N GLY A 82 -8.64 -1.55 -12.70
CA GLY A 82 -9.56 -1.20 -11.62
C GLY A 82 -8.86 -0.84 -10.31
N CYS A 83 -9.65 -0.34 -9.37
CA CYS A 83 -9.23 0.02 -8.01
C CYS A 83 -10.47 0.10 -7.12
N ASN A 84 -10.35 -0.19 -5.83
CA ASN A 84 -11.44 0.02 -4.86
C ASN A 84 -11.47 1.45 -4.29
N MET A 85 -10.61 2.36 -4.75
CA MET A 85 -10.63 3.80 -4.45
C MET A 85 -10.71 4.63 -5.74
N ARG A 86 -11.05 5.91 -5.62
CA ARG A 86 -10.96 6.90 -6.71
C ARG A 86 -10.19 8.13 -6.24
N CYS A 87 -8.90 7.92 -5.96
CA CYS A 87 -7.97 8.99 -5.58
C CYS A 87 -7.86 10.05 -6.68
N ARG A 88 -8.33 11.27 -6.42
CA ARG A 88 -8.39 12.41 -7.36
C ARG A 88 -7.03 12.85 -7.94
N HIS A 89 -5.93 12.32 -7.41
CA HIS A 89 -4.55 12.55 -7.87
C HIS A 89 -3.81 11.26 -8.26
N CYS A 90 -4.53 10.15 -8.52
CA CYS A 90 -3.89 8.90 -8.87
C CYS A 90 -3.04 9.07 -10.15
N GLN A 91 -1.72 8.82 -10.05
CA GLN A 91 -0.83 8.88 -11.22
C GLN A 91 -1.13 7.75 -12.22
N ASN A 92 -1.63 6.62 -11.71
CA ASN A 92 -2.05 5.47 -12.51
C ASN A 92 -3.59 5.44 -12.60
N TRP A 93 -4.23 6.54 -12.98
CA TRP A 93 -5.70 6.63 -13.09
C TRP A 93 -6.24 5.95 -14.36
N GLU A 94 -5.49 6.02 -15.47
CA GLU A 94 -5.51 4.97 -16.49
C GLU A 94 -5.25 3.65 -15.78
N ILE A 95 -5.61 2.44 -16.16
CA ILE A 95 -5.59 1.28 -15.23
C ILE A 95 -6.48 1.41 -13.96
N ALA A 96 -6.26 2.30 -12.98
CA ALA A 96 -7.00 2.25 -11.70
C ALA A 96 -8.48 2.64 -11.82
N TYR A 97 -8.83 3.56 -12.72
CA TYR A 97 -10.23 3.97 -12.94
C TYR A 97 -10.91 3.13 -14.02
N SER A 98 -10.17 2.21 -14.66
CA SER A 98 -10.70 1.35 -15.71
C SER A 98 -11.82 0.45 -15.21
N ARG A 99 -12.77 0.19 -16.10
CA ARG A 99 -13.74 -0.89 -15.97
C ARG A 99 -13.42 -1.94 -17.03
N ILE A 100 -13.69 -3.20 -16.71
CA ILE A 100 -13.39 -4.30 -17.64
C ILE A 100 -14.27 -4.29 -18.90
N ASP A 101 -15.42 -3.62 -18.84
CA ASP A 101 -16.32 -3.45 -19.98
C ASP A 101 -15.90 -2.26 -20.88
N ASP A 102 -14.84 -1.51 -20.53
CA ASP A 102 -14.31 -0.43 -21.38
C ASP A 102 -13.41 -1.04 -22.47
N SER A 103 -13.73 -0.81 -23.74
CA SER A 103 -13.24 -1.60 -24.89
C SER A 103 -11.75 -1.48 -25.26
N ASP A 104 -11.01 -0.56 -24.63
CA ASP A 104 -9.76 -0.05 -25.23
C ASP A 104 -8.50 -0.29 -24.39
N ARG A 105 -8.58 -0.99 -23.24
CA ARG A 105 -7.41 -1.22 -22.38
C ARG A 105 -6.82 -2.60 -22.62
N GLY A 106 -5.71 -2.64 -23.35
CA GLY A 106 -4.97 -3.87 -23.61
C GLY A 106 -4.38 -4.46 -22.33
N THR A 107 -4.73 -5.71 -22.05
CA THR A 107 -4.09 -6.57 -21.04
C THR A 107 -3.44 -7.76 -21.73
N SER A 108 -2.45 -8.35 -21.07
CA SER A 108 -1.90 -9.65 -21.45
C SER A 108 -2.19 -10.65 -20.35
N TYR A 109 -2.58 -11.87 -20.74
CA TYR A 109 -2.76 -12.94 -19.78
C TYR A 109 -1.39 -13.47 -19.34
N VAL A 110 -1.18 -13.57 -18.03
CA VAL A 110 -0.01 -14.21 -17.41
C VAL A 110 -0.51 -15.18 -16.35
N SER A 111 -0.21 -16.47 -16.50
CA SER A 111 -0.59 -17.47 -15.49
C SER A 111 0.24 -17.31 -14.21
N PRO A 112 -0.19 -17.86 -13.06
CA PRO A 112 0.63 -17.88 -11.85
C PRO A 112 2.01 -18.54 -12.05
N GLU A 113 2.11 -19.61 -12.86
CA GLU A 113 3.36 -20.30 -13.17
C GLU A 113 4.27 -19.45 -14.08
N GLU A 114 3.68 -18.79 -15.07
CA GLU A 114 4.39 -17.85 -15.94
C GLU A 114 4.89 -16.65 -15.14
N LEU A 115 4.13 -16.15 -14.17
CA LEU A 115 4.56 -15.10 -13.25
C LEU A 115 5.83 -15.50 -12.47
N ILE A 116 5.93 -16.75 -12.01
CA ILE A 116 7.16 -17.24 -11.36
C ILE A 116 8.32 -17.27 -12.37
N THR A 117 8.07 -17.78 -13.57
CA THR A 117 9.07 -17.87 -14.64
C THR A 117 9.63 -16.48 -14.96
N LEU A 118 8.75 -15.51 -15.24
CA LEU A 118 9.13 -14.13 -15.52
C LEU A 118 9.88 -13.48 -14.36
N THR A 119 9.50 -13.76 -13.12
CA THR A 119 10.17 -13.23 -11.93
C THR A 119 11.63 -13.72 -11.86
N LEU A 120 11.86 -15.01 -12.08
CA LEU A 120 13.19 -15.62 -12.06
C LEU A 120 14.05 -15.18 -13.24
N GLU A 121 13.49 -15.13 -14.45
CA GLU A 121 14.19 -14.68 -15.67
C GLU A 121 14.65 -13.21 -15.56
N ASN A 122 13.85 -12.37 -14.91
CA ASN A 122 14.18 -10.97 -14.62
C ASN A 122 15.08 -10.80 -13.38
N LYS A 123 15.59 -11.89 -12.79
CA LYS A 123 16.49 -11.88 -11.61
C LYS A 123 15.90 -11.13 -10.41
N CYS A 124 14.57 -11.13 -10.28
CA CYS A 124 13.89 -10.53 -9.15
C CYS A 124 13.88 -11.50 -7.96
N LYS A 125 14.05 -10.98 -6.74
CA LYS A 125 14.03 -11.78 -5.51
C LYS A 125 12.62 -12.02 -4.96
N GLY A 126 11.62 -11.38 -5.56
CA GLY A 126 10.23 -11.55 -5.19
C GLY A 126 9.27 -10.77 -6.07
N ILE A 127 7.98 -10.83 -5.73
CA ILE A 127 6.88 -10.28 -6.52
C ILE A 127 6.17 -9.17 -5.75
N SER A 128 5.85 -8.08 -6.42
CA SER A 128 5.08 -6.97 -5.88
C SER A 128 3.81 -6.73 -6.69
N TRP A 129 2.64 -6.99 -6.10
CA TRP A 129 1.38 -6.56 -6.70
C TRP A 129 1.15 -5.07 -6.39
N THR A 130 1.10 -4.26 -7.44
CA THR A 130 1.25 -2.79 -7.38
C THR A 130 0.65 -2.10 -8.62
N TYR A 131 1.02 -0.84 -8.86
CA TYR A 131 0.51 0.10 -9.88
C TYR A 131 -0.95 0.52 -9.68
N ASN A 132 -1.85 -0.42 -9.43
CA ASN A 132 -3.20 -0.19 -8.96
C ASN A 132 -3.42 -0.94 -7.63
N GLU A 133 -4.68 -1.21 -7.24
CA GLU A 133 -4.96 -1.86 -5.95
C GLU A 133 -4.94 -3.40 -6.06
N PRO A 134 -4.01 -4.10 -5.39
CA PRO A 134 -3.92 -5.56 -5.48
C PRO A 134 -5.08 -6.32 -4.84
N THR A 135 -5.78 -5.75 -3.85
CA THR A 135 -6.91 -6.42 -3.15
C THR A 135 -8.00 -6.87 -4.11
N ILE A 136 -8.30 -6.11 -5.16
CA ILE A 136 -9.36 -6.46 -6.12
C ILE A 136 -9.00 -7.68 -6.99
N TRP A 137 -7.71 -8.04 -6.99
CA TRP A 137 -7.09 -9.12 -7.74
C TRP A 137 -6.77 -10.36 -6.87
N MET A 138 -7.44 -10.46 -5.72
CA MET A 138 -7.15 -11.41 -4.64
C MET A 138 -6.96 -12.87 -5.09
N GLU A 139 -7.81 -13.38 -5.97
CA GLU A 139 -7.75 -14.78 -6.41
C GLU A 139 -6.40 -15.10 -7.07
N TYR A 140 -6.00 -14.25 -8.02
CA TYR A 140 -4.74 -14.40 -8.75
C TYR A 140 -3.54 -14.14 -7.83
N ALA A 141 -3.65 -13.16 -6.93
CA ALA A 141 -2.60 -12.85 -5.98
C ALA A 141 -2.35 -13.99 -4.99
N ILE A 142 -3.39 -14.68 -4.51
CA ILE A 142 -3.25 -15.87 -3.63
C ILE A 142 -2.51 -16.98 -4.36
N ASP A 143 -2.93 -17.33 -5.58
CA ASP A 143 -2.31 -18.40 -6.35
C ASP A 143 -0.84 -18.08 -6.67
N GLY A 144 -0.57 -16.85 -7.11
CA GLY A 144 0.79 -16.39 -7.39
C GLY A 144 1.65 -16.32 -6.13
N ALA A 145 1.12 -15.85 -4.99
CA ALA A 145 1.86 -15.79 -3.74
C ALA A 145 2.21 -17.17 -3.20
N ARG A 146 1.29 -18.15 -3.28
CA ARG A 146 1.58 -19.54 -2.90
C ARG A 146 2.75 -20.11 -3.71
N LEU A 147 2.68 -20.00 -5.05
CA LEU A 147 3.75 -20.46 -5.92
C LEU A 147 5.07 -19.71 -5.68
N ALA A 148 5.01 -18.42 -5.36
CA ALA A 148 6.20 -17.64 -5.02
C ALA A 148 6.89 -18.20 -3.76
N LYS A 149 6.11 -18.53 -2.72
CA LYS A 149 6.66 -19.16 -1.50
C LYS A 149 7.29 -20.52 -1.80
N GLU A 150 6.67 -21.34 -2.63
CA GLU A 150 7.22 -22.65 -3.07
C GLU A 150 8.56 -22.50 -3.82
N ASN A 151 8.80 -21.35 -4.45
CA ASN A 151 10.01 -21.06 -5.21
C ASN A 151 11.00 -20.14 -4.45
N GLY A 152 10.81 -19.93 -3.14
CA GLY A 152 11.72 -19.13 -2.31
C GLY A 152 11.71 -17.63 -2.62
N LEU A 153 10.67 -17.13 -3.30
CA LEU A 153 10.49 -15.73 -3.64
C LEU A 153 9.71 -15.01 -2.54
N TYR A 154 10.11 -13.77 -2.21
CA TYR A 154 9.30 -12.94 -1.32
C TYR A 154 8.07 -12.38 -2.02
N THR A 155 7.07 -11.97 -1.24
CA THR A 155 5.81 -11.43 -1.76
C THR A 155 5.43 -10.12 -1.09
N VAL A 156 4.94 -9.17 -1.88
CA VAL A 156 4.65 -7.81 -1.43
C VAL A 156 3.29 -7.35 -1.93
N PHE A 157 2.49 -6.83 -1.02
CA PHE A 157 1.36 -5.97 -1.37
C PHE A 157 1.74 -4.50 -1.24
N VAL A 158 1.57 -3.77 -2.34
CA VAL A 158 1.70 -2.33 -2.40
C VAL A 158 0.30 -1.74 -2.57
N THR A 159 -0.32 -1.34 -1.47
CA THR A 159 -1.78 -1.25 -1.37
C THR A 159 -2.26 0.03 -0.69
N ASN A 160 -3.48 0.45 -1.02
CA ASN A 160 -4.21 1.47 -0.27
C ASN A 160 -4.82 0.93 1.05
N GLY A 161 -4.76 -0.38 1.26
CA GLY A 161 -5.17 -1.08 2.48
C GLY A 161 -6.67 -1.19 2.72
N TYR A 162 -7.51 -0.82 1.75
CA TYR A 162 -8.97 -0.87 1.90
C TYR A 162 -9.52 -2.27 1.63
N VAL A 163 -9.28 -3.18 2.58
CA VAL A 163 -9.60 -4.61 2.50
C VAL A 163 -10.39 -5.05 3.74
N GLU A 164 -11.28 -6.04 3.60
CA GLU A 164 -11.91 -6.67 4.77
C GLU A 164 -10.93 -7.65 5.44
N LEU A 165 -10.99 -7.78 6.76
CA LEU A 165 -10.00 -8.55 7.51
C LEU A 165 -9.99 -10.03 7.12
N GLU A 166 -11.15 -10.62 6.82
CA GLU A 166 -11.24 -12.00 6.33
C GLU A 166 -10.57 -12.18 4.97
N ALA A 167 -10.64 -11.17 4.10
CA ALA A 167 -9.98 -11.19 2.81
C ALA A 167 -8.46 -11.06 2.94
N LEU A 168 -7.99 -10.17 3.83
CA LEU A 168 -6.56 -10.08 4.18
C LEU A 168 -6.06 -11.39 4.80
N ASP A 169 -6.86 -12.02 5.66
CA ASP A 169 -6.50 -13.26 6.33
C ASP A 169 -6.33 -14.45 5.36
N ALA A 170 -6.96 -14.41 4.19
CA ALA A 170 -6.82 -15.48 3.19
C ALA A 170 -5.48 -15.45 2.46
N ILE A 171 -4.94 -14.26 2.18
CA ILE A 171 -3.61 -14.12 1.56
C ILE A 171 -2.49 -13.97 2.60
N GLY A 172 -2.84 -13.64 3.84
CA GLY A 172 -1.92 -13.38 4.94
C GLY A 172 -0.79 -14.39 5.14
N PRO A 173 -1.03 -15.72 5.07
CA PRO A 173 0.03 -16.74 5.20
C PRO A 173 1.12 -16.65 4.12
N TYR A 174 0.86 -15.96 3.02
CA TYR A 174 1.70 -15.94 1.83
C TYR A 174 2.28 -14.57 1.51
N LEU A 175 2.01 -13.53 2.31
CA LEU A 175 2.59 -12.18 2.14
C LEU A 175 3.73 -11.94 3.13
N ASP A 176 4.88 -11.47 2.64
CA ASP A 176 6.03 -11.13 3.47
C ASP A 176 6.07 -9.63 3.84
N ALA A 177 5.66 -8.75 2.92
CA ALA A 177 5.58 -7.32 3.19
C ALA A 177 4.24 -6.69 2.76
N TYR A 178 3.84 -5.69 3.54
CA TYR A 178 2.62 -4.93 3.36
C TYR A 178 2.97 -3.44 3.39
N ARG A 179 3.24 -2.87 2.21
CA ARG A 179 3.44 -1.43 2.08
C ARG A 179 2.08 -0.78 1.87
N VAL A 180 1.68 0.05 2.84
CA VAL A 180 0.34 0.62 2.87
C VAL A 180 0.34 2.14 2.87
N ASP A 181 -0.58 2.72 2.11
CA ASP A 181 -0.82 4.16 2.10
C ASP A 181 -1.75 4.58 3.24
N ILE A 182 -1.20 5.32 4.20
CA ILE A 182 -2.00 6.14 5.12
C ILE A 182 -2.00 7.55 4.54
N LYS A 183 -3.11 7.89 3.89
CA LYS A 183 -3.23 9.08 3.04
C LYS A 183 -3.67 10.32 3.79
N GLY A 184 -4.01 10.17 5.07
CA GLY A 184 -4.49 11.24 5.92
C GLY A 184 -5.18 10.67 7.14
N PHE A 185 -5.64 11.54 8.02
CA PHE A 185 -6.59 11.20 9.07
C PHE A 185 -7.80 12.10 8.92
N ASP A 186 -8.94 11.52 9.20
CA ASP A 186 -10.17 12.26 9.26
C ASP A 186 -10.27 12.81 10.69
N SER A 187 -10.55 14.11 10.84
CA SER A 187 -11.01 14.64 12.13
C SER A 187 -12.40 14.05 12.43
N TYR A 188 -12.46 12.84 12.97
CA TYR A 188 -13.69 12.11 13.23
C TYR A 188 -14.11 12.21 14.69
N LYS A 189 -15.39 12.55 14.94
CA LYS A 189 -16.08 12.07 16.15
C LYS A 189 -16.34 10.57 16.00
N THR A 190 -15.79 9.76 16.89
CA THR A 190 -16.30 8.40 17.13
C THR A 190 -17.54 8.47 18.01
N LYS A 191 -18.62 7.78 17.63
CA LYS A 191 -19.61 7.27 18.59
C LYS A 191 -19.07 5.91 19.06
N GLU A 192 -18.89 5.75 20.36
CA GLU A 192 -18.43 4.53 21.02
C GLU A 192 -19.24 3.31 20.58
N THR A 193 -18.55 2.22 20.21
CA THR A 193 -19.05 0.85 20.33
C THR A 193 -17.90 -0.09 20.68
N SER A 194 -17.82 -0.46 21.95
CA SER A 194 -17.07 -1.59 22.54
C SER A 194 -17.12 -2.87 21.68
N ASP A 195 -16.13 -3.76 21.58
CA ASP A 195 -14.89 -4.01 22.33
C ASP A 195 -13.81 -4.50 21.34
N THR A 196 -12.80 -3.65 21.11
CA THR A 196 -11.42 -3.85 20.57
C THR A 196 -10.98 -2.53 19.89
N GLU A 197 -11.39 -1.39 20.45
CA GLU A 197 -11.36 -0.11 19.74
C GLU A 197 -9.95 0.48 19.67
N ILE A 198 -9.47 0.67 18.44
CA ILE A 198 -8.45 1.66 18.11
C ILE A 198 -8.94 3.00 18.67
N LYS A 199 -8.25 3.52 19.69
CA LYS A 199 -8.54 4.83 20.28
C LYS A 199 -8.10 5.92 19.31
N VAL A 200 -9.00 6.35 18.43
CA VAL A 200 -8.88 7.61 17.69
C VAL A 200 -9.45 8.72 18.59
N SER A 201 -8.76 9.85 18.74
CA SER A 201 -9.13 10.92 19.66
C SER A 201 -10.54 11.46 19.35
N ALA A 202 -11.35 11.61 20.41
CA ALA A 202 -12.76 12.04 20.31
C ALA A 202 -12.95 13.54 20.03
N GLU A 203 -11.85 14.30 20.00
CA GLU A 203 -11.86 15.76 19.89
C GLU A 203 -11.16 16.15 18.59
N LEU A 204 -11.94 16.40 17.55
CA LEU A 204 -11.72 17.38 16.47
C LEU A 204 -12.92 17.22 15.53
N GLN A 205 -13.86 18.17 15.57
CA GLN A 205 -14.96 18.20 14.61
C GLN A 205 -15.19 19.61 14.07
N ASP A 206 -15.46 19.63 12.76
CA ASP A 206 -16.20 20.62 11.98
C ASP A 206 -15.43 21.64 11.11
N SER A 207 -14.09 21.55 11.01
CA SER A 207 -13.35 22.44 10.09
C SER A 207 -12.30 21.79 9.19
N ARG A 208 -11.95 20.51 9.37
CA ARG A 208 -10.90 19.85 8.57
C ARG A 208 -11.49 18.99 7.45
N HIS A 209 -10.86 19.10 6.29
CA HIS A 209 -11.10 18.29 5.10
C HIS A 209 -10.90 16.80 5.42
N CYS A 210 -11.75 15.92 4.87
CA CYS A 210 -11.65 14.47 5.08
C CYS A 210 -11.01 13.86 3.83
N PHE A 211 -9.70 13.61 3.87
CA PHE A 211 -8.96 13.15 2.69
C PHE A 211 -9.59 11.90 2.07
N TYR A 212 -10.03 10.94 2.89
CA TYR A 212 -10.57 9.69 2.37
C TYR A 212 -11.91 9.87 1.63
N ARG A 213 -12.80 10.71 2.14
CA ARG A 213 -14.09 10.98 1.48
C ARG A 213 -13.92 11.89 0.28
N ASP A 214 -13.17 12.97 0.45
CA ASP A 214 -13.16 14.11 -0.47
C ASP A 214 -12.09 13.95 -1.57
N VAL A 215 -11.05 13.12 -1.32
CA VAL A 215 -9.97 12.82 -2.28
C VAL A 215 -9.96 11.36 -2.71
N ALA A 216 -10.14 10.39 -1.80
CA ALA A 216 -10.05 8.96 -2.14
C ALA A 216 -11.39 8.29 -2.48
N ASN A 217 -12.51 8.97 -2.26
CA ASN A 217 -13.88 8.50 -2.46
C ASN A 217 -14.21 7.20 -1.68
N VAL A 218 -13.75 7.13 -0.44
CA VAL A 218 -14.11 6.06 0.52
C VAL A 218 -14.51 6.67 1.86
N LYS A 219 -15.19 5.88 2.70
CA LYS A 219 -15.88 6.44 3.87
C LYS A 219 -14.94 6.84 5.00
N SER A 220 -13.86 6.11 5.23
CA SER A 220 -13.02 6.31 6.41
C SER A 220 -11.67 5.63 6.26
N VAL A 221 -10.67 6.17 6.95
CA VAL A 221 -9.36 5.54 7.17
C VAL A 221 -9.43 4.26 8.04
N LYS A 222 -10.44 4.11 8.90
CA LYS A 222 -10.49 3.07 9.94
C LYS A 222 -10.21 1.64 9.42
N PRO A 223 -10.84 1.16 8.33
CA PRO A 223 -10.56 -0.19 7.83
C PRO A 223 -9.09 -0.40 7.40
N ILE A 224 -8.42 0.66 6.94
CA ILE A 224 -7.01 0.63 6.52
C ILE A 224 -6.11 0.46 7.74
N LEU A 225 -6.41 1.20 8.81
CA LEU A 225 -5.69 1.08 10.08
C LEU A 225 -5.84 -0.32 10.69
N GLU A 226 -7.07 -0.85 10.70
CA GLU A 226 -7.37 -2.21 11.18
C GLU A 226 -6.64 -3.28 10.35
N ALA A 227 -6.68 -3.18 9.02
CA ALA A 227 -5.97 -4.10 8.13
C ALA A 227 -4.45 -4.03 8.32
N THR A 228 -3.90 -2.85 8.56
CA THR A 228 -2.46 -2.64 8.78
C THR A 228 -2.00 -3.25 10.09
N ILE A 229 -2.76 -3.05 11.18
CA ILE A 229 -2.52 -3.71 12.46
C ILE A 229 -2.62 -5.22 12.31
N ARG A 230 -3.62 -5.72 11.57
CA ARG A 230 -3.82 -7.16 11.32
C ARG A 230 -2.65 -7.77 10.54
N ALA A 231 -2.16 -7.10 9.49
CA ALA A 231 -1.00 -7.51 8.70
C ALA A 231 0.23 -7.70 9.58
N LYS A 232 0.53 -6.73 10.46
CA LYS A 232 1.68 -6.80 11.36
C LYS A 232 1.49 -7.83 12.48
N SER A 233 0.38 -7.74 13.22
CA SER A 233 0.20 -8.47 14.50
C SER A 233 -0.17 -9.93 14.33
N LYS A 234 -1.00 -10.28 13.34
CA LYS A 234 -1.42 -11.67 13.10
C LYS A 234 -0.47 -12.40 12.16
N TRP A 235 -0.08 -11.75 11.07
CA TRP A 235 0.66 -12.38 9.98
C TRP A 235 2.16 -12.09 10.01
N ASN A 236 2.63 -11.26 10.94
CA ASN A 236 4.04 -10.90 11.08
C ASN A 236 4.65 -10.35 9.77
N MET A 237 3.83 -9.67 8.97
CA MET A 237 4.31 -9.02 7.75
C MET A 237 5.23 -7.85 8.09
N HIS A 238 6.23 -7.60 7.25
CA HIS A 238 6.99 -6.36 7.29
C HIS A 238 6.11 -5.21 6.80
N VAL A 239 5.88 -4.21 7.65
CA VAL A 239 5.02 -3.06 7.33
C VAL A 239 5.86 -1.81 7.22
N GLU A 240 5.70 -1.09 6.10
CA GLU A 240 6.17 0.28 5.93
C GLU A 240 4.99 1.16 5.48
N ILE A 241 4.93 2.36 6.03
CA ILE A 241 3.84 3.30 5.78
C ILE A 241 4.31 4.35 4.79
N ILE A 242 3.45 4.70 3.81
CA ILE A 242 3.66 5.86 2.96
C ILE A 242 2.51 6.85 3.12
N THR A 243 2.85 8.13 3.10
CA THR A 243 1.90 9.25 3.00
C THR A 243 2.35 10.14 1.85
N ASN A 244 1.52 10.26 0.82
CA ASN A 244 1.71 11.28 -0.22
C ASN A 244 1.19 12.61 0.30
N VAL A 245 2.08 13.57 0.54
CA VAL A 245 1.74 14.84 1.18
C VAL A 245 1.27 15.83 0.11
N VAL A 246 -0.03 16.11 0.06
CA VAL A 246 -0.72 16.96 -0.92
C VAL A 246 -1.04 18.31 -0.29
N PRO A 247 -0.51 19.42 -0.84
CA PRO A 247 -0.74 20.77 -0.29
C PRO A 247 -2.21 21.13 -0.18
N ASP A 248 -2.63 21.64 0.98
CA ASP A 248 -4.00 22.03 1.36
C ASP A 248 -4.99 20.87 1.55
N TYR A 249 -4.54 19.61 1.45
CA TYR A 249 -5.41 18.43 1.59
C TYR A 249 -5.03 17.53 2.78
N ASN A 250 -3.74 17.32 3.05
CA ASN A 250 -3.26 16.50 4.18
C ASN A 250 -1.88 16.92 4.71
N ASP A 251 -1.47 18.16 4.47
CA ASP A 251 -0.18 18.71 4.90
C ASP A 251 -0.29 19.60 6.15
N ASP A 252 -1.46 19.61 6.79
CA ASP A 252 -1.66 20.24 8.10
C ASP A 252 -0.80 19.57 9.17
N THR A 253 -0.22 20.38 10.06
CA THR A 253 0.73 19.87 11.05
C THR A 253 0.07 18.92 12.04
N GLU A 254 -1.17 19.18 12.47
CA GLU A 254 -1.85 18.29 13.42
C GLU A 254 -2.14 16.94 12.79
N GLU A 255 -2.57 16.90 11.53
CA GLU A 255 -2.76 15.64 10.81
C GLU A 255 -1.47 14.83 10.67
N LEU A 256 -0.34 15.49 10.42
CA LEU A 256 0.98 14.82 10.39
C LEU A 256 1.39 14.28 11.77
N HIS A 257 1.09 15.00 12.85
CA HIS A 257 1.26 14.49 14.22
C HIS A 257 0.38 13.27 14.49
N GLU A 258 -0.89 13.30 14.09
CA GLU A 258 -1.83 12.18 14.23
C GLU A 258 -1.33 10.92 13.52
N ILE A 259 -0.88 11.04 12.26
CA ILE A 259 -0.31 9.91 11.50
C ILE A 259 0.90 9.35 12.23
N ALA A 260 1.90 10.19 12.55
CA ALA A 260 3.13 9.74 13.17
C ALA A 260 2.88 9.08 14.53
N ARG A 261 2.03 9.70 15.37
CA ARG A 261 1.64 9.17 16.68
C ARG A 261 0.93 7.83 16.55
N TRP A 262 0.02 7.70 15.60
CA TRP A 262 -0.67 6.43 15.35
C TRP A 262 0.31 5.32 14.98
N ILE A 263 1.29 5.60 14.10
CA ILE A 263 2.32 4.63 13.71
C ILE A 263 3.11 4.18 14.95
N VAL A 264 3.58 5.12 15.78
CA VAL A 264 4.33 4.79 17.00
C VAL A 264 3.50 3.93 17.95
N GLN A 265 2.24 4.30 18.19
CA GLN A 265 1.37 3.61 19.16
C GLN A 265 0.93 2.22 18.71
N ASN A 266 0.68 2.02 17.41
CA ASN A 266 0.05 0.79 16.92
C ASN A 266 1.02 -0.14 16.18
N LEU A 267 2.09 0.41 15.61
CA LEU A 267 3.09 -0.34 14.85
C LEU A 267 4.48 -0.28 15.52
N GLY A 268 4.76 0.69 16.37
CA GLY A 268 6.05 0.87 17.05
C GLY A 268 6.98 1.85 16.34
N ASP A 269 7.87 2.46 17.12
CA ASP A 269 8.79 3.56 16.73
C ASP A 269 9.82 3.19 15.64
N MET A 270 10.08 1.90 15.47
CA MET A 270 10.96 1.34 14.44
C MET A 270 10.28 1.21 13.07
N THR A 271 8.97 1.42 12.96
CA THR A 271 8.23 1.29 11.68
C THR A 271 8.62 2.44 10.73
N PRO A 272 9.14 2.15 9.53
CA PRO A 272 9.46 3.19 8.56
C PRO A 272 8.23 3.97 8.10
N TRP A 273 8.34 5.30 8.10
CA TRP A 273 7.35 6.20 7.50
C TRP A 273 7.96 6.98 6.34
N HIS A 274 7.32 6.88 5.17
CA HIS A 274 7.75 7.51 3.93
C HIS A 274 6.84 8.69 3.60
N LEU A 275 7.39 9.89 3.61
CA LEU A 275 6.74 11.11 3.20
C LEU A 275 7.06 11.35 1.72
N SER A 276 6.10 11.05 0.85
CA SER A 276 6.27 11.21 -0.59
C SER A 276 5.83 12.61 -1.03
N ARG A 277 6.66 13.25 -1.85
CA ARG A 277 6.28 14.47 -2.55
C ARG A 277 5.14 14.21 -3.53
N PHE A 278 4.08 15.01 -3.42
CA PHE A 278 3.01 15.07 -4.39
C PHE A 278 3.48 15.79 -5.66
N TYR A 279 3.02 15.26 -6.80
CA TYR A 279 3.10 15.90 -8.09
C TYR A 279 1.69 16.04 -8.69
N PRO A 280 1.38 17.15 -9.36
CA PRO A 280 0.04 17.44 -9.85
C PRO A 280 -0.40 16.43 -10.92
N TYR A 281 -1.56 15.79 -10.72
CA TYR A 281 -2.10 14.82 -11.64
C TYR A 281 -3.64 14.79 -11.59
N LEU A 282 -4.26 14.34 -12.67
CA LEU A 282 -5.72 14.13 -12.78
C LEU A 282 -6.51 15.38 -12.34
N GLU A 283 -7.42 15.24 -11.38
CA GLU A 283 -8.33 16.30 -10.93
C GLU A 283 -7.61 17.31 -10.01
N LEU A 284 -6.50 16.90 -9.39
CA LEU A 284 -5.64 17.78 -8.58
C LEU A 284 -4.45 18.33 -9.38
N SER A 285 -4.51 18.31 -10.71
CA SER A 285 -3.46 18.88 -11.59
C SER A 285 -3.25 20.39 -11.41
N HIS A 286 -4.19 21.10 -10.78
CA HIS A 286 -4.11 22.52 -10.45
C HIS A 286 -3.39 22.81 -9.12
N VAL A 287 -3.21 21.81 -8.26
CA VAL A 287 -2.51 21.94 -6.96
C VAL A 287 -1.00 21.90 -7.23
N PRO A 288 -0.16 22.78 -6.67
CA PRO A 288 1.28 22.75 -6.90
C PRO A 288 1.95 21.50 -6.29
N PRO A 289 3.13 21.07 -6.78
CA PRO A 289 3.90 20.03 -6.11
C PRO A 289 4.20 20.42 -4.66
N THR A 290 4.26 19.45 -3.74
CA THR A 290 4.59 19.74 -2.33
C THR A 290 5.91 20.49 -2.23
N PRO A 291 5.99 21.60 -1.49
CA PRO A 291 7.26 22.21 -1.15
C PRO A 291 8.15 21.22 -0.40
N VAL A 292 9.45 21.20 -0.69
CA VAL A 292 10.41 20.33 0.03
C VAL A 292 10.44 20.67 1.52
N SER A 293 10.30 21.95 1.87
CA SER A 293 10.20 22.42 3.26
C SER A 293 9.03 21.80 4.02
N THR A 294 7.90 21.52 3.37
CA THR A 294 6.76 20.84 3.98
C THR A 294 7.10 19.39 4.32
N LEU A 295 7.82 18.69 3.43
CA LEU A 295 8.29 17.33 3.71
C LEU A 295 9.34 17.31 4.83
N GLU A 296 10.23 18.29 4.88
CA GLU A 296 11.21 18.43 5.97
C GLU A 296 10.52 18.70 7.31
N LEU A 297 9.47 19.52 7.32
CA LEU A 297 8.63 19.75 8.50
C LEU A 297 7.92 18.47 8.93
N ALA A 298 7.24 17.78 8.01
CA ALA A 298 6.58 16.50 8.29
C ALA A 298 7.56 15.45 8.84
N ARG A 299 8.79 15.43 8.32
CA ARG A 299 9.84 14.54 8.82
C ARG A 299 10.26 14.90 10.24
N LYS A 300 10.40 16.20 10.53
CA LYS A 300 10.69 16.69 11.88
C LYS A 300 9.60 16.24 12.86
N ILE A 301 8.33 16.44 12.50
CA ILE A 301 7.16 16.00 13.27
C ILE A 301 7.22 14.49 13.56
N GLY A 302 7.48 13.67 12.54
CA GLY A 302 7.57 12.22 12.73
C GLY A 302 8.66 11.81 13.73
N VAL A 303 9.82 12.49 13.71
CA VAL A 303 10.89 12.24 14.68
C VAL A 303 10.53 12.74 16.08
N GLU A 304 9.84 13.88 16.20
CA GLU A 304 9.38 14.43 17.47
C GLU A 304 8.34 13.53 18.15
N GLU A 305 7.43 12.92 17.39
CA GLU A 305 6.49 11.89 17.88
C GLU A 305 7.17 10.55 18.22
N GLY A 306 8.45 10.39 17.86
CA GLY A 306 9.32 9.32 18.33
C GLY A 306 9.81 8.33 17.27
N LEU A 307 9.36 8.45 16.02
CA LEU A 307 9.76 7.56 14.93
C LEU A 307 11.27 7.63 14.69
N LYS A 308 11.90 6.46 14.54
CA LYS A 308 13.35 6.34 14.29
C LYS A 308 13.71 6.50 12.82
N PHE A 309 12.77 6.17 11.93
CA PHE A 309 13.00 6.14 10.48
C PHE A 309 11.87 6.87 9.76
N VAL A 310 12.16 8.11 9.36
CA VAL A 310 11.26 8.94 8.57
C VAL A 310 12.00 9.42 7.32
N TYR A 311 11.46 9.06 6.16
CA TYR A 311 12.08 9.27 4.85
C TYR A 311 11.32 10.32 4.05
N THR A 312 12.05 11.08 3.23
CA THR A 312 11.43 11.92 2.20
C THR A 312 11.63 11.25 0.85
N GLY A 313 10.53 10.84 0.21
CA GLY A 313 10.51 10.24 -1.12
C GLY A 313 10.15 11.26 -2.20
N ASN A 314 10.40 10.90 -3.46
CA ASN A 314 10.14 11.75 -4.64
C ASN A 314 10.83 13.13 -4.58
N VAL A 315 12.00 13.21 -3.92
CA VAL A 315 12.89 14.37 -3.92
C VAL A 315 14.30 13.89 -4.26
N PRO A 316 14.64 13.67 -5.55
CA PRO A 316 15.89 13.02 -5.93
C PRO A 316 17.14 13.70 -5.35
N GLY A 317 18.00 12.92 -4.69
CA GLY A 317 19.25 13.41 -4.11
C GLY A 317 19.08 14.10 -2.75
N HIS A 318 17.87 14.05 -2.17
CA HIS A 318 17.63 14.65 -0.87
C HIS A 318 18.24 13.78 0.23
N LYS A 319 18.94 14.39 1.19
CA LYS A 319 19.63 13.64 2.26
C LYS A 319 18.72 12.68 3.02
N TRP A 320 17.42 12.98 3.15
CA TRP A 320 16.46 12.13 3.88
C TRP A 320 15.87 10.97 3.06
N GLU A 321 16.40 10.67 1.86
CA GLU A 321 16.19 9.37 1.19
C GLU A 321 17.13 8.28 1.75
N ASN A 322 18.18 8.68 2.47
CA ASN A 322 19.17 7.80 3.08
C ASN A 322 18.71 7.26 4.44
N THR A 323 19.17 6.06 4.80
CA THR A 323 18.98 5.51 6.16
C THR A 323 20.11 5.96 7.07
N TYR A 324 19.77 6.61 8.18
CA TYR A 324 20.70 6.96 9.24
C TYR A 324 20.45 6.12 10.49
N CYS A 325 21.51 5.80 11.23
CA CYS A 325 21.39 5.12 12.51
C CYS A 325 20.75 6.05 13.55
N TYR A 326 19.64 5.63 14.15
CA TYR A 326 18.99 6.42 15.21
C TYR A 326 19.85 6.56 16.49
N GLY A 327 20.79 5.64 16.74
CA GLY A 327 21.63 5.66 17.94
C GLY A 327 22.83 6.61 17.84
N CYS A 328 23.49 6.69 16.69
CA CYS A 328 24.74 7.44 16.53
C CYS A 328 24.79 8.40 15.34
N GLY A 329 23.72 8.50 14.55
CA GLY A 329 23.62 9.38 13.39
C GLY A 329 24.46 8.98 12.17
N LYS A 330 25.22 7.88 12.21
CA LYS A 330 25.98 7.39 11.04
C LYS A 330 25.02 7.09 9.89
N MET A 331 25.34 7.55 8.69
CA MET A 331 24.66 7.11 7.47
C MET A 331 24.95 5.63 7.23
N LEU A 332 23.90 4.83 7.21
CA LEU A 332 23.95 3.38 7.07
C LEU A 332 23.64 2.91 5.67
N VAL A 333 22.68 3.57 5.00
CA VAL A 333 22.34 3.24 3.62
C VAL A 333 22.30 4.54 2.84
N GLU A 334 23.22 4.69 1.89
CA GLU A 334 23.22 5.79 0.93
C GLU A 334 22.42 5.36 -0.30
N ARG A 335 21.41 6.14 -0.66
CA ARG A 335 20.60 5.98 -1.86
C ARG A 335 20.83 7.16 -2.80
N VAL A 336 20.72 6.86 -4.09
CA VAL A 336 20.62 7.87 -5.16
C VAL A 336 19.44 7.46 -6.02
N GLY A 337 18.29 8.07 -5.77
CA GLY A 337 17.02 7.64 -6.36
C GLY A 337 16.66 6.23 -5.88
N PHE A 338 16.60 5.26 -6.79
CA PHE A 338 16.25 3.87 -6.46
C PHE A 338 17.47 2.95 -6.28
N TYR A 339 18.69 3.47 -6.42
CA TYR A 339 19.91 2.68 -6.29
C TYR A 339 20.52 2.86 -4.90
N VAL A 340 20.95 1.76 -4.29
CA VAL A 340 21.73 1.77 -3.06
C VAL A 340 23.21 1.79 -3.42
N LYS A 341 23.91 2.82 -2.95
CA LYS A 341 25.34 3.03 -3.21
C LYS A 341 26.22 2.52 -2.08
N THR A 342 25.77 2.68 -0.84
CA THR A 342 26.51 2.28 0.36
C THR A 342 25.58 1.50 1.28
N PHE A 343 26.06 0.41 1.88
CA PHE A 343 25.32 -0.41 2.83
C PHE A 343 26.19 -0.82 4.03
N GLU A 344 25.98 -0.15 5.16
CA GLU A 344 26.79 -0.21 6.38
C GLU A 344 26.00 -0.84 7.54
N ILE A 345 25.19 -1.84 7.23
CA ILE A 345 24.43 -2.65 8.19
C ILE A 345 24.92 -4.09 8.06
N LYS A 346 25.35 -4.68 9.19
CA LYS A 346 25.79 -6.08 9.23
C LYS A 346 24.91 -6.83 10.22
N ASN A 347 24.30 -7.93 9.82
CA ASN A 347 23.43 -8.74 10.70
C ASN A 347 22.35 -7.93 11.43
N GLY A 348 21.74 -6.95 10.75
CA GLY A 348 20.70 -6.09 11.33
C GLY A 348 21.20 -5.10 12.39
N ILE A 349 22.51 -4.83 12.49
CA ILE A 349 23.06 -3.83 13.41
C ILE A 349 23.90 -2.77 12.71
N CYS A 350 23.91 -1.57 13.30
CA CYS A 350 24.78 -0.47 12.91
C CYS A 350 26.26 -0.85 13.06
N THR A 351 27.08 -0.68 12.02
CA THR A 351 28.52 -1.00 12.07
C THR A 351 29.36 -0.05 12.94
N LYS A 352 28.77 1.00 13.53
CA LYS A 352 29.47 1.96 14.41
C LYS A 352 29.09 1.84 15.89
N CYS A 353 27.80 1.68 16.20
CA CYS A 353 27.32 1.71 17.59
C CYS A 353 26.43 0.52 17.96
N GLU A 354 26.34 -0.47 17.07
CA GLU A 354 25.64 -1.75 17.30
C GLU A 354 24.12 -1.65 17.58
N SER A 355 23.54 -0.46 17.47
CA SER A 355 22.08 -0.27 17.50
C SER A 355 21.42 -1.17 16.46
N LYS A 356 20.38 -1.90 16.88
CA LYS A 356 19.57 -2.76 16.00
C LYS A 356 18.81 -1.93 14.98
N ILE A 357 18.92 -2.26 13.71
CA ILE A 357 18.24 -1.60 12.59
C ILE A 357 17.25 -2.61 12.01
N PRO A 358 15.96 -2.27 11.85
CA PRO A 358 14.89 -3.22 11.53
C PRO A 358 14.88 -3.59 10.03
N ILE A 359 16.00 -4.06 9.50
CA ILE A 359 16.11 -4.55 8.11
C ILE A 359 15.72 -6.02 8.04
N VAL A 360 14.84 -6.35 7.09
CA VAL A 360 14.50 -7.71 6.66
C VAL A 360 15.21 -8.00 5.34
N GLY A 361 15.77 -9.21 5.22
CA GLY A 361 16.55 -9.63 4.05
C GLY A 361 18.00 -9.13 4.07
N ALA A 362 18.80 -9.65 3.14
CA ALA A 362 20.18 -9.22 2.93
C ALA A 362 20.26 -8.21 1.78
N PHE A 363 21.29 -7.36 1.81
CA PHE A 363 21.57 -6.44 0.72
C PHE A 363 21.85 -7.18 -0.60
N GLY A 364 21.34 -6.61 -1.70
CA GLY A 364 21.87 -6.77 -3.05
C GLY A 364 20.99 -7.56 -3.96
#